data_AF-A0A0A7M7Q4-F1
#
_entry.id   AF-A0A0A7M7Q4-F1
#
_cell.length_a   1.000
_cell.length_b   1.000
_cell.length_c   1.000
_cell.angle_alpha   90.00
_cell.angle_beta   90.00
_cell.angle_gamma   90.00
#
_symmetry.space_group_name_H-M   'P 1'
#
loop_
_entity.id
_entity.type
_entity.pdbx_description
1 polymer ?
#
loop_
_entity_poly.entity_id
_entity_poly.type
_entity_poly.pdbx_seq_one_letter_code
_entity_poly.pdbx_strand_id
1 'polypeptide(L)'
;ACAPYRRLHLCHHNLESIDTKSTTSDTLLLEVCMAAKYEGDLIKTHYTPYQQKYKDSGSQLCTVLARSFADIGDIVRGRDPFYGSPQESKQREKLEENLQKIFGNIYNDLTKKKGKNREIETRYG
;
A
#
# COMPACT_ATOMS: atom_id res chain seq x y z
N ALA A 1 17.82 9.19 0.14
CA ALA A 1 17.35 7.88 0.61
C ALA A 1 17.59 6.85 -0.48
N CYS A 2 17.85 5.59 -0.14
CA CYS A 2 18.05 4.50 -1.10
C CYS A 2 16.95 3.46 -0.90
N ALA A 3 16.16 3.19 -1.94
CA ALA A 3 15.14 2.16 -1.87
C ALA A 3 15.77 0.77 -2.01
N PRO A 4 15.42 -0.20 -1.13
CA PRO A 4 15.89 -1.57 -1.28
C PRO A 4 15.27 -2.22 -2.51
N TYR A 5 15.94 -3.21 -3.12
CA TYR A 5 15.44 -3.94 -4.29
C TYR A 5 14.01 -4.49 -4.12
N ARG A 6 13.68 -4.94 -2.90
CA ARG A 6 12.31 -5.37 -2.55
C ARG A 6 11.27 -4.25 -2.76
N ARG A 7 11.58 -3.01 -2.36
CA ARG A 7 10.68 -1.86 -2.54
C ARG A 7 10.54 -1.50 -4.02
N LEU A 8 11.61 -1.60 -4.80
CA LEU A 8 11.58 -1.30 -6.24
C LEU A 8 10.57 -2.16 -7.00
N HIS A 9 10.40 -3.43 -6.58
CA HIS A 9 9.52 -4.39 -7.24
C HIS A 9 8.32 -4.78 -6.37
N LEU A 10 7.86 -3.87 -5.52
CA LEU A 10 6.73 -4.09 -4.62
C LEU A 10 5.45 -4.41 -5.43
N CYS A 11 4.69 -5.42 -5.02
CA CYS A 11 3.46 -5.85 -5.72
C CYS A 11 2.27 -4.91 -5.43
N HIS A 12 2.22 -3.75 -6.09
CA HIS A 12 1.20 -2.72 -5.85
C HIS A 12 0.56 -2.14 -7.13
N HIS A 13 0.83 -2.73 -8.29
CA HIS A 13 0.34 -2.23 -9.58
C HIS A 13 -1.20 -2.18 -9.67
N ASN A 14 -1.91 -3.05 -8.95
CA ASN A 14 -3.37 -3.02 -8.89
C ASN A 14 -3.90 -1.70 -8.30
N LEU A 15 -3.14 -1.07 -7.39
CA LEU A 15 -3.49 0.22 -6.79
C LEU A 15 -3.40 1.38 -7.81
N GLU A 16 -2.52 1.29 -8.82
CA GLU A 16 -2.38 2.34 -9.85
C GLU A 16 -3.60 2.42 -10.79
N SER A 17 -4.35 1.31 -10.89
CA SER A 17 -5.53 1.15 -11.72
C SER A 17 -6.83 1.02 -10.92
N ILE A 18 -6.80 1.33 -9.61
CA ILE A 18 -7.96 1.22 -8.74
C ILE A 18 -9.14 2.07 -9.25
N ASP A 19 -10.35 1.53 -9.16
CA ASP A 19 -11.55 2.30 -9.48
C ASP A 19 -11.79 3.36 -8.38
N THR A 20 -11.79 4.63 -8.80
CA THR A 20 -12.00 5.78 -7.92
C THR A 20 -13.47 6.18 -7.81
N LYS A 21 -14.36 5.57 -8.62
CA LYS A 21 -15.80 5.86 -8.63
C LYS A 21 -16.57 5.10 -7.56
N SER A 22 -16.11 3.89 -7.21
CA SER A 22 -16.70 3.10 -6.12
C SER A 22 -16.38 3.75 -4.78
N THR A 23 -17.39 4.30 -4.11
CA THR A 23 -17.24 5.13 -2.90
C THR A 23 -17.07 4.33 -1.60
N THR A 24 -16.90 3.00 -1.66
CA THR A 24 -16.85 2.16 -0.46
C THR A 24 -15.42 1.91 0.01
N SER A 25 -15.20 2.06 1.33
CA SER A 25 -14.00 1.63 2.03
C SER A 25 -13.57 0.20 1.68
N ASP A 26 -14.54 -0.64 1.34
CA ASP A 26 -14.35 -2.06 1.07
C ASP A 26 -13.60 -2.30 -0.24
N THR A 27 -13.76 -1.42 -1.24
CA THR A 27 -13.00 -1.50 -2.50
C THR A 27 -11.52 -1.22 -2.27
N LEU A 28 -11.21 -0.14 -1.54
CA LEU A 28 -9.83 0.20 -1.18
C LEU A 28 -9.20 -0.90 -0.32
N LEU A 29 -9.93 -1.41 0.67
CA LEU A 29 -9.45 -2.49 1.54
C LEU A 29 -9.15 -3.76 0.72
N LEU A 30 -10.04 -4.14 -0.19
CA LEU A 30 -9.85 -5.30 -1.06
C LEU A 30 -8.56 -5.18 -1.89
N GLU A 31 -8.34 -4.03 -2.51
CA GLU A 31 -7.18 -3.77 -3.36
C GLU A 31 -5.87 -3.75 -2.56
N VAL A 32 -5.88 -3.15 -1.37
CA VAL A 32 -4.72 -3.16 -0.46
C VAL A 32 -4.43 -4.58 0.05
N CYS A 33 -5.47 -5.34 0.41
CA CYS A 33 -5.31 -6.75 0.81
C CYS A 33 -4.80 -7.62 -0.34
N MET A 34 -5.23 -7.35 -1.57
CA MET A 34 -4.76 -8.06 -2.75
C MET A 34 -3.27 -7.80 -2.99
N ALA A 35 -2.84 -6.53 -2.94
CA ALA A 35 -1.42 -6.15 -3.01
C ALA A 35 -0.60 -6.85 -1.92
N ALA A 36 -1.05 -6.80 -0.66
CA ALA A 36 -0.38 -7.43 0.47
C ALA A 36 -0.28 -8.95 0.35
N LYS A 37 -1.33 -9.61 -0.17
CA LYS A 37 -1.33 -11.06 -0.42
C LYS A 37 -0.26 -11.44 -1.44
N TYR A 38 -0.26 -10.79 -2.60
CA TYR A 38 0.69 -11.10 -3.67
C TYR A 38 2.13 -10.79 -3.26
N GLU A 39 2.37 -9.67 -2.57
CA GLU A 39 3.69 -9.33 -2.02
C GLU A 39 4.17 -10.39 -1.02
N GLY A 40 3.29 -10.82 -0.11
CA GLY A 40 3.61 -11.86 0.87
C GLY A 40 3.91 -13.22 0.23
N ASP A 41 3.13 -13.63 -0.77
CA ASP A 41 3.34 -14.87 -1.51
C ASP A 41 4.65 -14.85 -2.31
N LEU A 42 4.98 -13.71 -2.94
CA LEU A 42 6.23 -13.53 -3.69
C LEU A 42 7.45 -13.60 -2.75
N ILE A 43 7.40 -12.91 -1.61
CA ILE A 43 8.45 -12.99 -0.58
C ILE A 43 8.61 -14.42 -0.09
N LYS A 44 7.52 -15.09 0.29
CA LYS A 44 7.57 -16.47 0.81
C LYS A 44 8.18 -17.42 -0.22
N THR A 45 7.78 -17.29 -1.49
CA THR A 45 8.25 -18.16 -2.58
C THR A 45 9.75 -17.97 -2.82
N HIS A 46 10.24 -16.73 -2.84
CA HIS A 46 11.66 -16.48 -3.06
C HIS A 46 12.51 -16.67 -1.81
N TYR A 47 11.94 -16.61 -0.60
CA TYR A 47 12.68 -16.76 0.65
C TYR A 47 12.87 -18.23 1.06
N THR A 48 11.91 -19.11 0.77
CA THR A 48 11.97 -20.53 1.16
C THR A 48 13.23 -21.28 0.66
N PRO A 49 13.75 -21.09 -0.57
CA PRO A 49 14.99 -21.72 -1.01
C PRO A 49 16.22 -21.23 -0.23
N TYR A 50 16.23 -19.95 0.18
CA TYR A 50 17.34 -19.36 0.95
C TYR A 50 17.35 -19.90 2.39
N GLN A 51 16.18 -20.05 3.02
CA GLN A 51 16.08 -20.67 4.36
C GLN A 51 16.68 -22.07 4.39
N GLN A 52 16.35 -22.90 3.40
CA GLN A 52 16.86 -24.27 3.32
C GLN A 52 18.38 -24.30 3.10
N LYS A 53 18.91 -23.38 2.28
CA LYS A 53 20.34 -23.30 1.97
C LYS A 53 21.18 -22.75 3.13
N TYR A 54 20.71 -21.72 3.82
CA TYR A 54 21.49 -20.98 4.81
C TYR A 54 21.09 -21.28 6.27
N LYS A 55 20.11 -22.17 6.50
CA LYS A 55 19.53 -22.47 7.82
C LYS A 55 19.04 -21.21 8.55
N ASP A 56 18.55 -20.23 7.79
CA ASP A 56 18.09 -18.96 8.33
C ASP A 56 16.87 -19.15 9.25
N SER A 57 16.83 -18.36 10.32
CA SER A 57 15.71 -18.37 11.27
C SER A 57 14.42 -17.87 10.61
N GLY A 58 13.29 -18.48 10.96
CA GLY A 58 11.96 -18.01 10.53
C GLY A 58 11.67 -16.54 10.87
N SER A 59 12.37 -15.96 11.86
CA SER A 59 12.23 -14.54 12.23
C SER A 59 12.67 -13.57 11.12
N GLN A 60 13.60 -13.97 10.26
CA GLN A 60 14.04 -13.15 9.13
C GLN A 60 12.94 -13.01 8.07
N LEU A 61 12.15 -14.07 7.80
CA LEU A 61 10.98 -13.98 6.92
C LEU A 61 9.99 -12.94 7.44
N CYS A 62 9.68 -13.00 8.73
CA CYS A 62 8.79 -12.04 9.38
C CYS A 62 9.34 -10.60 9.28
N THR A 63 10.66 -10.43 9.36
CA THR A 63 11.31 -9.12 9.20
C THR A 63 11.12 -8.56 7.79
N VAL A 64 11.27 -9.39 6.76
CA VAL A 64 11.08 -8.96 5.37
C VAL A 64 9.61 -8.65 5.09
N LEU A 65 8.69 -9.47 5.59
CA LEU A 65 7.24 -9.22 5.52
C LEU A 65 6.84 -7.93 6.23
N ALA A 66 7.37 -7.66 7.43
CA ALA A 66 7.10 -6.44 8.17
C ALA A 66 7.58 -5.18 7.43
N ARG A 67 8.70 -5.26 6.72
CA ARG A 67 9.20 -4.17 5.87
C ARG A 67 8.28 -3.91 4.68
N SER A 68 7.79 -4.96 3.99
CA SER A 68 6.80 -4.78 2.93
C SER A 68 5.47 -4.25 3.43
N PHE A 69 5.03 -4.67 4.62
CA PHE A 69 3.85 -4.09 5.27
C PHE A 69 4.02 -2.58 5.51
N ALA A 70 5.19 -2.16 6.01
CA ALA A 70 5.49 -0.74 6.20
C ALA A 70 5.46 0.04 4.89
N ASP A 71 6.06 -0.49 3.82
CA ASP A 71 6.06 0.17 2.49
C ASP A 71 4.65 0.32 1.92
N ILE A 72 3.83 -0.75 1.94
CA ILE A 72 2.44 -0.67 1.49
C ILE A 72 1.67 0.35 2.33
N GLY A 73 1.91 0.37 3.65
CA GLY A 73 1.33 1.35 4.56
C GLY A 73 1.77 2.78 4.27
N ASP A 74 3.03 3.01 3.90
CA ASP A 74 3.53 4.33 3.49
C ASP A 74 2.94 4.79 2.16
N ILE A 75 2.75 3.87 1.20
CA ILE A 75 2.05 4.16 -0.06
C ILE A 75 0.61 4.60 0.22
N VAL A 76 -0.16 3.81 0.98
CA VAL A 76 -1.56 4.13 1.31
C VAL A 76 -1.68 5.45 2.09
N ARG A 77 -0.69 5.78 2.92
CA ARG A 77 -0.63 7.04 3.68
C ARG A 77 -0.11 8.24 2.87
N GLY A 78 0.36 8.04 1.63
CA GLY A 78 1.00 9.09 0.84
C GLY A 78 2.33 9.58 1.42
N ARG A 79 3.04 8.72 2.17
CA ARG A 79 4.34 9.02 2.83
C ARG A 79 5.50 8.23 2.24
N ASP A 80 5.26 7.49 1.17
CA ASP A 80 6.28 6.68 0.53
C ASP A 80 7.41 7.55 -0.04
N PRO A 81 8.67 7.34 0.39
CA PRO A 81 9.80 8.18 -0.01
C PRO A 81 10.40 7.81 -1.37
N PHE A 82 9.81 6.84 -2.09
CA PHE A 82 10.35 6.36 -3.36
C PHE A 82 9.78 7.16 -4.55
N TYR A 83 10.66 7.87 -5.26
CA TYR A 83 10.30 8.71 -6.40
C TYR A 83 10.55 8.04 -7.76
N GLY A 84 11.34 6.96 -7.78
CA GLY A 84 11.63 6.17 -8.98
C GLY A 84 12.25 6.96 -10.15
N SER A 85 12.22 6.33 -11.32
CA SER A 85 12.51 6.92 -12.63
C SER A 85 11.36 7.84 -13.10
N PRO A 86 11.54 8.66 -14.15
CA PRO A 86 10.48 9.54 -14.66
C PRO A 86 9.18 8.81 -15.07
N GLN A 87 9.26 7.53 -15.45
CA GLN A 87 8.09 6.72 -15.80
C GLN A 87 7.35 6.27 -14.53
N GLU A 88 8.08 5.80 -13.53
CA GLU A 88 7.54 5.40 -12.22
C GLU A 88 6.93 6.60 -11.48
N SER A 89 7.54 7.79 -11.59
CA SER A 89 7.01 9.02 -11.01
C SER A 89 5.60 9.34 -11.52
N LYS A 90 5.33 9.18 -12.83
CA LYS A 90 4.00 9.41 -13.41
C LYS A 90 2.97 8.41 -12.92
N GLN A 91 3.35 7.14 -12.77
CA GLN A 91 2.48 6.11 -12.21
C GLN A 91 2.15 6.39 -10.74
N ARG A 92 3.15 6.84 -9.98
CA ARG A 92 2.99 7.25 -8.59
C ARG A 92 2.08 8.47 -8.46
N GLU A 93 2.25 9.51 -9.27
CA GLU A 93 1.36 10.68 -9.28
C GLU A 93 -0.10 10.25 -9.50
N LYS A 94 -0.34 9.37 -10.47
CA LYS A 94 -1.67 8.81 -10.72
C LYS A 94 -2.21 8.02 -9.52
N LEU A 95 -1.36 7.20 -8.88
CA LEU A 95 -1.72 6.47 -7.68
C LEU A 95 -2.09 7.42 -6.52
N GLU A 96 -1.28 8.44 -6.28
CA GLU A 96 -1.55 9.46 -5.25
C GLU A 96 -2.85 10.21 -5.52
N GLU A 97 -3.11 10.63 -6.77
CA GLU A 97 -4.38 11.24 -7.15
C GLU A 97 -5.57 10.31 -6.91
N ASN A 98 -5.44 9.03 -7.24
CA ASN A 98 -6.50 8.05 -7.02
C ASN A 98 -6.79 7.86 -5.53
N LEU A 99 -5.75 7.71 -4.72
CA LEU A 99 -5.88 7.58 -3.26
C LEU A 99 -6.50 8.84 -2.66
N GLN A 100 -6.08 10.04 -3.07
CA GLN A 100 -6.69 11.29 -2.63
C GLN A 100 -8.18 11.36 -2.98
N LYS A 101 -8.58 10.99 -4.20
CA LYS A 101 -9.99 10.93 -4.62
C LYS A 101 -10.79 9.94 -3.76
N ILE A 102 -10.25 8.74 -3.52
CA ILE A 102 -10.91 7.72 -2.70
C ILE A 102 -11.08 8.19 -1.25
N PHE A 103 -10.02 8.69 -0.62
CA PHE A 103 -10.11 9.19 0.76
C PHE A 103 -11.02 10.42 0.87
N GLY A 104 -11.03 11.30 -0.14
CA GLY A 104 -11.99 12.42 -0.22
C GLY A 104 -13.45 11.94 -0.30
N ASN A 105 -13.72 10.90 -1.10
CA ASN A 105 -15.05 10.29 -1.18
C ASN A 105 -15.46 9.64 0.16
N ILE A 106 -14.57 8.89 0.80
CA ILE A 106 -14.80 8.29 2.12
C ILE A 106 -15.12 9.37 3.16
N TYR A 107 -14.35 10.46 3.19
CA TYR A 107 -14.59 11.59 4.09
C TYR A 107 -15.95 12.24 3.86
N ASN A 108 -16.32 12.49 2.60
CA ASN A 108 -17.61 13.06 2.23
C ASN A 108 -18.79 12.15 2.63
N ASP A 109 -18.64 10.83 2.46
CA ASP A 109 -19.68 9.87 2.84
C ASP A 109 -19.83 9.77 4.37
N LEU A 110 -18.73 9.79 5.11
CA LEU A 110 -18.73 9.77 6.58
C LEU A 110 -19.38 11.04 7.16
N THR A 111 -19.01 12.22 6.62
CA THR A 111 -19.57 13.51 7.07
C THR A 111 -21.05 13.66 6.73
N LYS A 112 -21.52 13.14 5.58
CA LYS A 112 -22.95 13.10 5.23
C LYS A 112 -23.76 12.17 6.13
N LYS A 113 -23.24 10.97 6.44
CA LYS A 113 -23.98 9.94 7.21
C LYS A 113 -24.03 10.21 8.72
N LYS A 114 -22.96 10.74 9.30
CA LYS A 114 -22.82 10.92 10.77
C LYS A 114 -22.85 12.37 11.24
N GLY A 115 -22.98 13.33 10.32
CA GLY A 115 -22.74 14.75 10.60
C GLY A 115 -21.24 15.05 10.80
N LYS A 116 -20.85 16.33 10.76
CA LYS A 116 -19.47 16.77 11.05
C LYS A 116 -19.15 16.53 12.53
N ASN A 117 -18.65 15.35 12.86
CA ASN A 117 -18.07 15.04 14.16
C ASN A 117 -16.57 15.42 14.14
N ARG A 118 -16.09 16.11 15.19
CA ARG A 118 -14.68 16.53 15.34
C ARG A 118 -13.68 15.38 15.16
N GLU A 119 -14.08 14.16 15.49
CA GLU A 119 -13.22 12.96 15.30
C GLU A 119 -12.98 12.64 13.82
N ILE A 120 -13.97 12.86 12.94
CA ILE A 120 -13.83 12.60 11.49
C ILE A 120 -12.90 13.66 10.89
N GLU A 121 -13.05 14.92 11.27
CA GLU A 121 -12.16 16.02 10.88
C GLU A 121 -10.73 15.79 11.39
N THR A 122 -10.54 15.29 12.61
CA THR A 122 -9.19 15.04 13.16
C THR A 122 -8.47 13.89 12.47
N ARG A 123 -9.21 12.89 11.94
CA ARG A 123 -8.64 11.67 11.36
C ARG A 123 -8.38 11.75 9.85
N TYR A 124 -9.14 12.58 9.15
CA TYR A 124 -9.15 12.68 7.69
C TYR A 124 -8.99 14.11 7.14
N GLY A 125 -9.06 15.13 7.99
CA GLY A 125 -8.91 16.55 7.63
C GLY A 125 -7.47 17.03 7.57
#